data_AF-A0A6V8LL44-F1
#
_entry.id   AF-A0A6V8LL44-F1
#
_cell.length_a   1.000
_cell.length_b   1.000
_cell.length_c   1.000
_cell.angle_alpha   90.00
_cell.angle_beta   90.00
_cell.angle_gamma   90.00
#
_symmetry.space_group_name_H-M   'P 1'
#
loop_
_entity.id
_entity.type
_entity.pdbx_description
1 polymer ?
#
loop_
_entity_poly.entity_id
_entity_poly.type
_entity_poly.pdbx_seq_one_letter_code
_entity_poly.pdbx_strand_id
1 'polypeptide(L)'
;MLATAAVAGCSTGEDAASTSSGATTAAAAVSGDLSAAAVLADNESDHAEDQDVAYDESQVVDVKLTGDSATASGDGVSVDGATVTITAGGTYRLSGSLNGQVVIKAADATVKLILNGVDISSSSTAAIAATAADKVVVLLADGSQNKLSDASAYADDADVNAALYSAADLTIAGNGALTVKGNGNDAIASQDGLVIASGTITAEAADDGIRGKDYLVVDGGTITVTAGGDGLKADNADEADAGYIAVAGGTVTVTAKGDGADAATDLVVTGGTLTVTAGGGSGVAPTDETSTKALKAGVAAVLEGGTVKLDSSDDAINSDAAVRLGGATVTAASGDDGVHAEAKLVVDAGSLDITNSNEGLESAAIVLSGGEVNIVSRDDGINAAGGTGGGVARRAAVGRAAARRSGTTRSPCPAGPW
;
A
#
# COMPACT_ATOMS: atom_id res chain seq x y z
N MET A 1 14.41 48.90 65.60
CA MET A 1 14.19 47.65 66.35
C MET A 1 12.85 47.08 65.92
N LEU A 2 12.82 45.76 65.66
CA LEU A 2 11.67 44.89 65.32
C LEU A 2 10.99 45.25 63.97
N ALA A 3 11.21 44.58 62.84
CA ALA A 3 11.16 43.14 62.54
C ALA A 3 9.79 42.51 62.87
N THR A 4 8.90 42.48 61.87
CA THR A 4 7.73 41.58 61.85
C THR A 4 7.52 41.07 60.43
N ALA A 5 7.35 39.75 60.33
CA ALA A 5 7.48 38.92 59.14
C ALA A 5 6.37 39.10 58.09
N ALA A 6 6.75 39.06 56.82
CA ALA A 6 5.85 38.84 55.70
C ALA A 6 5.86 37.34 55.33
N VAL A 7 4.65 36.79 55.22
CA VAL A 7 4.37 35.38 54.90
C VAL A 7 4.71 35.09 53.45
N ALA A 8 5.39 33.95 53.23
CA ALA A 8 5.65 33.37 51.93
C ALA A 8 4.38 32.74 51.35
N GLY A 9 4.13 33.04 50.08
CA GLY A 9 3.09 32.40 49.26
C GLY A 9 3.47 32.54 47.79
N CYS A 10 4.48 31.79 47.36
CA CYS A 10 4.74 31.55 45.94
C CYS A 10 4.03 30.25 45.55
N SER A 11 2.95 30.38 44.80
CA SER A 11 2.30 29.27 44.11
C SER A 11 3.22 28.80 42.99
N THR A 12 3.66 27.55 43.07
CA THR A 12 4.30 26.84 41.96
C THR A 12 3.27 26.69 40.84
N GLY A 13 3.59 27.23 39.66
CA GLY A 13 2.83 27.00 38.44
C GLY A 13 2.88 25.52 38.09
N GLU A 14 1.70 24.92 38.00
CA GLU A 14 1.49 23.64 37.34
C GLU A 14 1.27 23.97 35.86
N ASP A 15 2.29 23.76 35.04
CA ASP A 15 2.11 23.68 33.59
C ASP A 15 1.24 22.46 33.30
N ALA A 16 0.01 22.73 32.84
CA ALA A 16 -0.90 21.73 32.35
C ALA A 16 -0.35 21.16 31.04
N ALA A 17 0.39 20.05 31.14
CA ALA A 17 0.68 19.19 30.00
C ALA A 17 -0.65 18.65 29.47
N SER A 18 -1.06 19.12 28.29
CA SER A 18 -2.15 18.54 27.53
C SER A 18 -1.70 17.18 26.98
N THR A 19 -1.88 16.13 27.76
CA THR A 19 -1.86 14.76 27.24
C THR A 19 -3.07 14.56 26.34
N SER A 20 -2.87 14.66 25.03
CA SER A 20 -3.78 14.09 24.03
C SER A 20 -3.61 12.56 24.07
N SER A 21 -4.35 11.93 24.97
CA SER A 21 -4.55 10.49 24.98
C SER A 21 -5.48 10.11 23.82
N GLY A 22 -4.95 10.06 22.60
CA GLY A 22 -5.51 9.20 21.56
C GLY A 22 -5.16 7.76 21.96
N ALA A 23 -6.18 6.95 22.22
CA ALA A 23 -5.98 5.54 22.53
C ALA A 23 -5.36 4.87 21.30
N THR A 24 -4.06 4.57 21.35
CA THR A 24 -3.43 3.65 20.42
C THR A 24 -4.00 2.27 20.71
N THR A 25 -4.70 1.71 19.73
CA THR A 25 -4.97 0.28 19.69
C THR A 25 -3.60 -0.40 19.79
N ALA A 26 -3.40 -1.19 20.84
CA ALA A 26 -2.14 -1.87 21.07
C ALA A 26 -1.73 -2.64 19.80
N ALA A 27 -0.50 -2.40 19.32
CA ALA A 27 0.14 -3.20 18.29
C ALA A 27 -0.15 -4.68 18.58
N ALA A 28 -0.89 -5.34 17.70
CA ALA A 28 -1.09 -6.77 17.81
C ALA A 28 0.31 -7.38 17.83
N ALA A 29 0.61 -8.17 18.87
CA ALA A 29 1.87 -8.88 18.91
C ALA A 29 1.96 -9.72 17.63
N VAL A 30 2.91 -9.39 16.75
CA VAL A 30 3.21 -10.17 15.55
C VAL A 30 3.83 -11.49 16.00
N SER A 31 2.97 -12.42 16.41
CA SER A 31 3.30 -13.80 16.71
C SER A 31 2.97 -14.64 15.48
N GLY A 32 3.95 -14.83 14.59
CA GLY A 32 3.73 -15.56 13.35
C GLY A 32 5.00 -15.66 12.50
N ASP A 33 4.90 -16.44 11.43
CA ASP A 33 5.86 -16.41 10.33
C ASP A 33 5.56 -15.17 9.48
N LEU A 34 6.54 -14.28 9.33
CA LEU A 34 6.41 -13.05 8.55
C LEU A 34 6.81 -13.28 7.08
N SER A 35 6.75 -14.51 6.57
CA SER A 35 7.12 -14.78 5.19
C SER A 35 6.06 -14.19 4.25
N ALA A 36 6.45 -13.74 3.06
CA ALA A 36 5.48 -13.16 2.13
C ALA A 36 4.38 -14.17 1.82
N ALA A 37 4.73 -15.45 1.68
CA ALA A 37 3.77 -16.52 1.47
C ALA A 37 2.81 -16.74 2.66
N ALA A 38 3.27 -16.56 3.91
CA ALA A 38 2.41 -16.68 5.08
C ALA A 38 1.48 -15.47 5.21
N VAL A 39 2.02 -14.25 5.07
CA VAL A 39 1.24 -13.00 5.13
C VAL A 39 0.18 -12.98 4.03
N LEU A 40 0.56 -13.24 2.78
CA LEU A 40 -0.41 -13.30 1.67
C LEU A 40 -1.43 -14.43 1.79
N ALA A 41 -1.14 -15.50 2.53
CA ALA A 41 -2.10 -16.59 2.74
C ALA A 41 -3.16 -16.27 3.80
N ASP A 42 -2.86 -15.31 4.70
CA ASP A 42 -3.82 -14.80 5.69
C ASP A 42 -4.69 -13.68 5.09
N ASN A 43 -4.23 -13.03 4.02
CA ASN A 43 -4.98 -12.03 3.26
C ASN A 43 -6.06 -12.65 2.37
N GLU A 44 -7.07 -11.85 2.05
CA GLU A 44 -8.08 -12.16 1.06
C GLU A 44 -7.42 -12.45 -0.29
N SER A 45 -7.84 -13.53 -0.96
CA SER A 45 -7.32 -13.87 -2.29
C SER A 45 -7.81 -12.86 -3.33
N ASP A 46 -6.94 -12.48 -4.26
CA ASP A 46 -7.35 -11.62 -5.36
C ASP A 46 -8.37 -12.30 -6.30
N HIS A 47 -9.11 -11.47 -7.04
CA HIS A 47 -10.18 -11.91 -7.94
C HIS A 47 -9.72 -12.36 -9.33
N ALA A 48 -8.44 -12.19 -9.66
CA ALA A 48 -7.98 -12.34 -11.03
C ALA A 48 -7.84 -13.82 -11.40
N GLU A 49 -8.41 -14.20 -12.54
CA GLU A 49 -8.30 -15.54 -13.08
C GLU A 49 -7.59 -15.51 -14.43
N ASP A 50 -6.78 -16.54 -14.74
CA ASP A 50 -6.13 -16.70 -16.05
C ASP A 50 -7.12 -16.61 -17.24
N GLN A 51 -8.39 -16.94 -17.01
CA GLN A 51 -9.45 -16.90 -18.03
C GLN A 51 -10.02 -15.49 -18.27
N ASP A 52 -9.72 -14.52 -17.40
CA ASP A 52 -10.22 -13.16 -17.53
C ASP A 52 -9.66 -12.44 -18.76
N VAL A 53 -8.43 -12.75 -19.15
CA VAL A 53 -7.79 -12.17 -20.34
C VAL A 53 -8.17 -12.87 -21.65
N ALA A 54 -8.85 -14.01 -21.59
CA ALA A 54 -9.29 -14.75 -22.77
C ALA A 54 -10.69 -14.29 -23.23
N TYR A 55 -10.88 -14.15 -24.55
CA TYR A 55 -12.19 -13.84 -25.14
C TYR A 55 -12.34 -14.46 -26.54
N ASP A 56 -13.58 -14.71 -26.94
CA ASP A 56 -13.93 -15.15 -28.30
C ASP A 56 -14.17 -13.91 -29.18
N GLU A 57 -13.28 -13.68 -30.14
CA GLU A 57 -13.35 -12.55 -31.09
C GLU A 57 -14.70 -12.48 -31.82
N SER A 58 -15.39 -13.60 -32.03
CA SER A 58 -16.71 -13.62 -32.68
C SER A 58 -17.85 -13.11 -31.82
N GLN A 59 -17.65 -13.02 -30.50
CA GLN A 59 -18.63 -12.54 -29.52
C GLN A 59 -18.39 -11.08 -29.13
N VAL A 60 -17.35 -10.44 -29.66
CA VAL A 60 -17.00 -9.06 -29.31
C VAL A 60 -18.01 -8.09 -29.92
N VAL A 61 -18.59 -7.24 -29.08
CA VAL A 61 -19.40 -6.11 -29.51
C VAL A 61 -18.50 -4.89 -29.72
N ASP A 62 -18.40 -4.41 -30.95
CA ASP A 62 -17.61 -3.22 -31.26
C ASP A 62 -18.41 -1.95 -30.95
N VAL A 63 -17.79 -1.06 -30.18
CA VAL A 63 -18.31 0.26 -29.80
C VAL A 63 -17.36 1.33 -30.35
N LYS A 64 -17.80 2.00 -31.40
CA LYS A 64 -17.03 3.07 -32.04
C LYS A 64 -17.46 4.43 -31.48
N LEU A 65 -16.53 5.12 -30.85
CA LEU A 65 -16.68 6.44 -30.26
C LEU A 65 -16.42 7.52 -31.32
N THR A 66 -17.27 8.55 -31.41
CA THR A 66 -17.31 9.50 -32.53
C THR A 66 -17.33 10.97 -32.12
N GLY A 67 -16.65 11.33 -31.03
CA GLY A 67 -16.65 12.67 -30.45
C GLY A 67 -17.77 12.81 -29.42
N ASP A 68 -18.93 13.29 -29.81
CA ASP A 68 -20.02 13.56 -28.86
C ASP A 68 -21.09 12.44 -28.84
N SER A 69 -20.74 11.27 -29.39
CA SER A 69 -21.61 10.07 -29.41
C SER A 69 -20.83 8.80 -29.74
N ALA A 70 -21.54 7.69 -29.95
CA ALA A 70 -20.99 6.39 -30.32
C ALA A 70 -21.95 5.55 -31.18
N THR A 71 -21.43 4.48 -31.79
CA THR A 71 -22.21 3.44 -32.47
C THR A 71 -21.79 2.06 -31.98
N ALA A 72 -22.74 1.15 -31.74
CA ALA A 72 -22.48 -0.23 -31.35
C ALA A 72 -22.90 -1.22 -32.45
N SER A 73 -22.15 -2.31 -32.63
CA SER A 73 -22.44 -3.33 -33.64
C SER A 73 -23.43 -4.42 -33.20
N GLY A 74 -23.76 -4.47 -31.90
CA GLY A 74 -24.61 -5.51 -31.30
C GLY A 74 -25.35 -5.02 -30.04
N ASP A 75 -26.00 -5.96 -29.37
CA ASP A 75 -26.81 -5.72 -28.17
C ASP A 75 -25.95 -5.46 -26.92
N GLY A 76 -26.60 -5.13 -25.80
CA GLY A 76 -25.94 -4.88 -24.51
C GLY A 76 -25.27 -3.52 -24.38
N VAL A 77 -25.46 -2.64 -25.37
CA VAL A 77 -24.99 -1.24 -25.34
C VAL A 77 -26.15 -0.30 -25.67
N SER A 78 -26.36 0.69 -24.82
CA SER A 78 -27.24 1.83 -25.07
C SER A 78 -26.40 3.08 -25.30
N VAL A 79 -26.76 3.90 -26.28
CA VAL A 79 -26.10 5.18 -26.54
C VAL A 79 -27.14 6.29 -26.42
N ASP A 80 -26.92 7.21 -25.47
CA ASP A 80 -27.73 8.41 -25.28
C ASP A 80 -26.83 9.64 -25.32
N GLY A 81 -26.82 10.34 -26.46
CA GLY A 81 -25.89 11.44 -26.71
C GLY A 81 -24.43 10.99 -26.52
N ALA A 82 -23.75 11.64 -25.58
CA ALA A 82 -22.35 11.38 -25.22
C ALA A 82 -22.18 10.34 -24.09
N THR A 83 -23.26 9.67 -23.67
CA THR A 83 -23.21 8.60 -22.67
C THR A 83 -23.40 7.25 -23.35
N VAL A 84 -22.41 6.37 -23.19
CA VAL A 84 -22.47 4.97 -23.62
C VAL A 84 -22.69 4.11 -22.39
N THR A 85 -23.77 3.33 -22.34
CA THR A 85 -24.07 2.44 -21.21
C THR A 85 -24.00 0.98 -21.65
N ILE A 86 -23.09 0.22 -21.03
CA ILE A 86 -23.03 -1.24 -21.15
C ILE A 86 -23.98 -1.83 -20.13
N THR A 87 -24.97 -2.59 -20.59
CA THR A 87 -26.11 -3.05 -19.77
C THR A 87 -26.14 -4.56 -19.53
N ALA A 88 -25.19 -5.30 -20.09
CA ALA A 88 -25.09 -6.75 -19.94
C ALA A 88 -23.63 -7.21 -19.80
N GLY A 89 -23.45 -8.40 -19.24
CA GLY A 89 -22.15 -9.09 -19.26
C GLY A 89 -21.73 -9.42 -20.69
N GLY A 90 -20.43 -9.38 -20.96
CA GLY A 90 -19.90 -9.62 -22.29
C GLY A 90 -18.55 -8.96 -22.53
N THR A 91 -18.09 -9.03 -23.79
CA THR A 91 -16.84 -8.40 -24.24
C THR A 91 -17.13 -7.28 -25.21
N TYR A 92 -16.63 -6.09 -24.90
CA TYR A 92 -16.89 -4.86 -25.65
C TYR A 92 -15.58 -4.23 -26.08
N ARG A 93 -15.40 -3.99 -27.37
CA ARG A 93 -14.20 -3.32 -27.91
C ARG A 93 -14.50 -1.87 -28.20
N LEU A 94 -13.83 -0.98 -27.47
CA LEU A 94 -13.96 0.45 -27.62
C LEU A 94 -12.84 0.99 -28.51
N SER A 95 -13.18 1.90 -29.42
CA SER A 95 -12.20 2.59 -30.27
C SER A 95 -12.68 3.98 -30.67
N GLY A 96 -11.76 4.92 -30.89
CA GLY A 96 -12.09 6.30 -31.24
C GLY A 96 -12.16 7.24 -30.02
N SER A 97 -12.78 8.41 -30.17
CA SER A 97 -12.81 9.42 -29.11
C SER A 97 -14.23 9.71 -28.59
N LEU A 98 -14.36 10.04 -27.31
CA LEU A 98 -15.63 10.43 -26.69
C LEU A 98 -15.43 11.63 -25.74
N ASN A 99 -16.13 12.74 -25.98
CA ASN A 99 -16.31 13.84 -25.02
C ASN A 99 -17.54 13.54 -24.16
N GLY A 100 -17.41 12.60 -23.26
CA GLY A 100 -18.52 12.03 -22.53
C GLY A 100 -18.07 10.85 -21.66
N GLN A 101 -18.98 9.93 -21.41
CA GLN A 101 -18.78 8.87 -20.43
C GLN A 101 -19.15 7.50 -20.98
N VAL A 102 -18.38 6.48 -20.57
CA VAL A 102 -18.80 5.08 -20.64
C VAL A 102 -19.21 4.62 -19.25
N VAL A 103 -20.42 4.06 -19.12
CA VAL A 103 -20.97 3.54 -17.87
C VAL A 103 -21.17 2.03 -18.01
N ILE A 104 -20.65 1.25 -17.08
CA ILE A 104 -21.01 -0.17 -16.93
C ILE A 104 -22.10 -0.28 -15.87
N LYS A 105 -23.24 -0.85 -16.26
CA LYS A 105 -24.41 -1.10 -15.43
C LYS A 105 -24.99 -2.47 -15.76
N ALA A 106 -24.19 -3.50 -15.51
CA ALA A 106 -24.48 -4.89 -15.75
C ALA A 106 -24.33 -5.66 -14.42
N ALA A 107 -25.26 -5.44 -13.49
CA ALA A 107 -25.23 -6.06 -12.17
C ALA A 107 -25.06 -7.59 -12.26
N ASP A 108 -24.29 -8.15 -11.32
CA ASP A 108 -24.03 -9.58 -11.20
C ASP A 108 -23.41 -10.22 -12.46
N ALA A 109 -22.68 -9.43 -13.27
CA ALA A 109 -22.07 -9.90 -14.50
C ALA A 109 -20.62 -9.42 -14.67
N THR A 110 -19.80 -10.27 -15.29
CA THR A 110 -18.46 -9.91 -15.74
C THR A 110 -18.53 -9.11 -17.05
N VAL A 111 -17.83 -7.97 -17.10
CA VAL A 111 -17.70 -7.13 -18.29
C VAL A 111 -16.24 -6.99 -18.67
N LYS A 112 -15.90 -7.35 -19.91
CA LYS A 112 -14.55 -7.17 -20.47
C LYS A 112 -14.55 -5.97 -21.43
N LEU A 113 -13.75 -4.95 -21.13
CA LEU A 113 -13.54 -3.79 -21.99
C LEU A 113 -12.21 -3.89 -22.71
N ILE A 114 -12.23 -4.13 -24.02
CA ILE A 114 -11.03 -4.03 -24.85
C ILE A 114 -10.85 -2.57 -25.25
N LEU A 115 -9.83 -1.91 -24.73
CA LEU A 115 -9.47 -0.54 -25.11
C LEU A 115 -8.51 -0.61 -26.30
N ASN A 116 -8.99 -0.19 -27.48
CA ASN A 116 -8.27 -0.28 -28.75
C ASN A 116 -8.14 1.09 -29.41
N GLY A 117 -7.33 1.96 -28.79
CA GLY A 117 -7.07 3.31 -29.30
C GLY A 117 -8.18 4.27 -28.92
N VAL A 118 -8.55 4.30 -27.64
CA VAL A 118 -9.59 5.20 -27.12
C VAL A 118 -9.03 6.52 -26.61
N ASP A 119 -9.81 7.58 -26.74
CA ASP A 119 -9.57 8.88 -26.09
C ASP A 119 -10.90 9.39 -25.50
N ILE A 120 -11.11 9.14 -24.21
CA ILE A 120 -12.37 9.43 -23.51
C ILE A 120 -12.12 10.52 -22.49
N SER A 121 -12.80 11.65 -22.65
CA SER A 121 -12.74 12.80 -21.76
C SER A 121 -14.14 13.16 -21.28
N SER A 122 -14.41 13.06 -19.98
CA SER A 122 -15.65 13.49 -19.35
C SER A 122 -15.41 14.77 -18.57
N SER A 123 -16.24 15.79 -18.73
CA SER A 123 -16.11 17.06 -17.98
C SER A 123 -16.95 17.11 -16.71
N SER A 124 -17.79 16.10 -16.46
CA SER A 124 -18.78 16.10 -15.39
C SER A 124 -18.68 14.93 -14.41
N THR A 125 -17.91 13.89 -14.74
CA THR A 125 -17.76 12.67 -13.93
C THR A 125 -16.57 11.86 -14.49
N ALA A 126 -16.43 10.59 -14.12
CA ALA A 126 -15.45 9.64 -14.66
C ALA A 126 -15.53 9.50 -16.19
N ALA A 127 -14.41 9.15 -16.82
CA ALA A 127 -14.38 8.75 -18.23
C ALA A 127 -15.03 7.36 -18.41
N ILE A 128 -14.69 6.43 -17.52
CA ILE A 128 -15.31 5.10 -17.43
C ILE A 128 -15.73 4.87 -15.98
N ALA A 129 -17.02 4.58 -15.76
CA ALA A 129 -17.56 4.24 -14.45
C ALA A 129 -18.32 2.91 -14.49
N ALA A 130 -17.82 1.89 -13.79
CA ALA A 130 -18.60 0.71 -13.48
C ALA A 130 -19.36 0.94 -12.17
N THR A 131 -20.67 1.13 -12.29
CA THR A 131 -21.57 1.39 -11.15
C THR A 131 -22.34 0.15 -10.73
N ALA A 132 -22.36 -0.88 -11.57
CA ALA A 132 -22.84 -2.21 -11.25
C ALA A 132 -22.17 -3.22 -12.19
N ALA A 133 -21.42 -4.15 -11.61
CA ALA A 133 -20.83 -5.33 -12.24
C ALA A 133 -20.53 -6.34 -11.13
N ASP A 134 -20.28 -7.60 -11.50
CA ASP A 134 -19.63 -8.56 -10.60
C ASP A 134 -18.11 -8.38 -10.67
N LYS A 135 -17.58 -8.21 -11.88
CA LYS A 135 -16.16 -7.98 -12.16
C LYS A 135 -15.99 -7.19 -13.45
N VAL A 136 -15.00 -6.31 -13.50
CA VAL A 136 -14.61 -5.57 -14.71
C VAL A 136 -13.19 -5.90 -15.09
N VAL A 137 -12.99 -6.27 -16.36
CA VAL A 137 -11.67 -6.55 -16.92
C VAL A 137 -11.37 -5.56 -18.04
N VAL A 138 -10.36 -4.71 -17.85
CA VAL A 138 -9.87 -3.79 -18.87
C VAL A 138 -8.70 -4.41 -19.61
N LEU A 139 -8.88 -4.68 -20.89
CA LEU A 139 -7.90 -5.28 -21.79
C LEU A 139 -7.31 -4.22 -22.71
N LEU A 140 -6.04 -3.89 -22.53
CA LEU A 140 -5.28 -2.96 -23.36
C LEU A 140 -4.81 -3.67 -24.62
N ALA A 141 -5.49 -3.41 -25.75
CA ALA A 141 -5.18 -4.05 -27.02
C ALA A 141 -3.72 -3.81 -27.45
N ASP A 142 -3.09 -4.80 -28.05
CA ASP A 142 -1.68 -4.73 -28.45
C ASP A 142 -1.38 -3.51 -29.33
N GLY A 143 -0.37 -2.73 -28.93
CA GLY A 143 0.06 -1.53 -29.65
C GLY A 143 -0.92 -0.35 -29.61
N SER A 144 -2.02 -0.46 -28.86
CA SER A 144 -2.97 0.63 -28.68
C SER A 144 -2.47 1.67 -27.68
N GLN A 145 -2.86 2.93 -27.89
CA GLN A 145 -2.68 4.02 -26.94
C GLN A 145 -4.05 4.48 -26.49
N ASN A 146 -4.34 4.36 -25.20
CA ASN A 146 -5.66 4.67 -24.63
C ASN A 146 -5.53 5.82 -23.64
N LYS A 147 -6.48 6.76 -23.68
CA LYS A 147 -6.50 7.93 -22.79
C LYS A 147 -7.86 8.07 -22.13
N LEU A 148 -7.84 8.29 -20.82
CA LEU A 148 -9.00 8.55 -19.99
C LEU A 148 -8.76 9.84 -19.20
N SER A 149 -9.74 10.73 -19.16
CA SER A 149 -9.71 11.97 -18.37
C SER A 149 -11.10 12.30 -17.84
N ASP A 150 -11.19 12.76 -16.60
CA ASP A 150 -12.46 13.03 -15.92
C ASP A 150 -12.67 14.50 -15.54
N ALA A 151 -13.73 14.75 -14.77
CA ALA A 151 -14.05 16.05 -14.23
C ALA A 151 -12.95 16.61 -13.32
N SER A 152 -12.84 17.93 -13.27
CA SER A 152 -11.83 18.63 -12.45
C SER A 152 -12.12 18.63 -10.95
N ALA A 153 -13.25 18.10 -10.51
CA ALA A 153 -13.65 17.98 -9.11
C ALA A 153 -14.85 17.03 -9.00
N TYR A 154 -15.00 16.40 -7.84
CA TYR A 154 -16.16 15.63 -7.44
C TYR A 154 -16.85 16.28 -6.24
N ALA A 155 -18.09 15.89 -5.96
CA ALA A 155 -18.71 16.22 -4.69
C ALA A 155 -18.10 15.37 -3.57
N ASP A 156 -18.07 15.89 -2.35
CA ASP A 156 -17.48 15.19 -1.19
C ASP A 156 -18.14 13.81 -0.91
N ASP A 157 -19.41 13.65 -1.31
CA ASP A 157 -20.20 12.43 -1.14
C ASP A 157 -20.39 11.65 -2.46
N ALA A 158 -19.57 11.92 -3.48
CA ALA A 158 -19.67 11.23 -4.76
C ALA A 158 -19.19 9.78 -4.65
N ASP A 159 -20.06 8.84 -5.02
CA ASP A 159 -19.67 7.42 -5.12
C ASP A 159 -18.58 7.22 -6.18
N VAL A 160 -18.76 7.82 -7.36
CA VAL A 160 -17.81 7.77 -8.48
C VAL A 160 -16.82 8.91 -8.34
N ASN A 161 -15.56 8.58 -8.08
CA ASN A 161 -14.53 9.56 -7.73
C ASN A 161 -13.17 9.27 -8.41
N ALA A 162 -13.16 8.63 -9.57
CA ALA A 162 -11.93 8.37 -10.33
C ALA A 162 -12.16 8.43 -11.83
N ALA A 163 -11.12 8.69 -12.63
CA ALA A 163 -11.25 8.71 -14.08
C ALA A 163 -11.56 7.34 -14.69
N LEU A 164 -10.95 6.28 -14.14
CA LEU A 164 -11.40 4.90 -14.29
C LEU A 164 -11.88 4.42 -12.92
N TYR A 165 -13.20 4.28 -12.78
CA TYR A 165 -13.84 3.91 -11.53
C TYR A 165 -14.57 2.57 -11.65
N SER A 166 -14.47 1.74 -10.61
CA SER A 166 -15.26 0.53 -10.45
C SER A 166 -15.83 0.41 -9.04
N ALA A 167 -17.14 0.16 -8.95
CA ALA A 167 -17.81 -0.24 -7.70
C ALA A 167 -17.72 -1.76 -7.43
N ALA A 168 -16.95 -2.48 -8.25
CA ALA A 168 -16.72 -3.91 -8.20
C ALA A 168 -15.24 -4.19 -8.47
N ASP A 169 -14.80 -5.44 -8.32
CA ASP A 169 -13.45 -5.89 -8.70
C ASP A 169 -13.00 -5.42 -10.09
N LEU A 170 -11.77 -4.92 -10.17
CA LEU A 170 -11.17 -4.38 -11.39
C LEU A 170 -9.84 -5.05 -11.73
N THR A 171 -9.76 -5.71 -12.89
CA THR A 171 -8.51 -6.19 -13.47
C THR A 171 -8.07 -5.31 -14.65
N ILE A 172 -6.79 -4.96 -14.73
CA ILE A 172 -6.16 -4.33 -15.91
C ILE A 172 -5.10 -5.27 -16.48
N ALA A 173 -5.20 -5.57 -17.77
CA ALA A 173 -4.28 -6.48 -18.45
C ALA A 173 -4.09 -6.12 -19.94
N GLY A 174 -3.21 -6.84 -20.63
CA GLY A 174 -2.87 -6.62 -22.05
C GLY A 174 -1.55 -5.88 -22.25
N ASN A 175 -1.14 -5.70 -23.51
CA ASN A 175 0.18 -5.12 -23.86
C ASN A 175 0.10 -3.67 -24.35
N GLY A 176 -1.12 -3.11 -24.48
CA GLY A 176 -1.31 -1.71 -24.86
C GLY A 176 -0.91 -0.73 -23.76
N ALA A 177 -0.99 0.56 -24.08
CA ALA A 177 -0.77 1.65 -23.15
C ALA A 177 -2.08 2.30 -22.69
N LEU A 178 -2.15 2.70 -21.43
CA LEU A 178 -3.25 3.42 -20.82
C LEU A 178 -2.70 4.63 -20.06
N THR A 179 -3.12 5.84 -20.45
CA THR A 179 -2.90 7.07 -19.70
C THR A 179 -4.22 7.49 -19.05
N VAL A 180 -4.24 7.60 -17.73
CA VAL A 180 -5.41 7.96 -16.94
C VAL A 180 -5.12 9.24 -16.18
N LYS A 181 -5.97 10.25 -16.38
CA LYS A 181 -5.86 11.54 -15.72
C LYS A 181 -7.06 11.79 -14.81
N GLY A 182 -6.89 11.56 -13.52
CA GLY A 182 -7.80 11.95 -12.46
C GLY A 182 -7.60 13.43 -12.13
N ASN A 183 -8.39 14.31 -12.73
CA ASN A 183 -8.27 15.75 -12.54
C ASN A 183 -8.92 16.23 -11.24
N GLY A 184 -9.96 15.53 -10.79
CA GLY A 184 -10.76 15.92 -9.64
C GLY A 184 -10.46 15.15 -8.36
N ASN A 185 -9.97 13.91 -8.50
CA ASN A 185 -9.69 13.02 -7.39
C ASN A 185 -8.72 11.91 -7.90
N ASP A 186 -9.02 10.62 -7.68
CA ASP A 186 -8.16 9.51 -8.06
C ASP A 186 -8.05 9.33 -9.59
N ALA A 187 -6.93 8.75 -10.04
CA ALA A 187 -6.85 8.35 -11.46
C ALA A 187 -7.59 7.02 -11.69
N ILE A 188 -7.26 5.98 -10.93
CA ILE A 188 -7.87 4.64 -11.05
C ILE A 188 -8.32 4.18 -9.66
N ALA A 189 -9.61 3.85 -9.52
CA ALA A 189 -10.15 3.37 -8.26
C ALA A 189 -11.09 2.15 -8.43
N SER A 190 -10.95 1.19 -7.53
CA SER A 190 -11.91 0.13 -7.24
C SER A 190 -12.41 0.26 -5.80
N GLN A 191 -13.71 0.09 -5.58
CA GLN A 191 -14.28 -0.03 -4.23
C GLN A 191 -14.10 -1.42 -3.62
N ASP A 192 -13.71 -2.40 -4.44
CA ASP A 192 -13.31 -3.73 -4.00
C ASP A 192 -11.81 -3.92 -4.34
N GLY A 193 -11.43 -5.08 -4.87
CA GLY A 193 -10.08 -5.38 -5.31
C GLY A 193 -9.66 -4.72 -6.63
N LEU A 194 -8.36 -4.46 -6.78
CA LEU A 194 -7.74 -4.04 -8.03
C LEU A 194 -6.51 -4.88 -8.34
N VAL A 195 -6.49 -5.49 -9.53
CA VAL A 195 -5.34 -6.26 -10.03
C VAL A 195 -4.79 -5.62 -11.31
N ILE A 196 -3.48 -5.38 -11.33
CA ILE A 196 -2.74 -5.00 -12.53
C ILE A 196 -1.87 -6.18 -12.95
N ALA A 197 -2.38 -6.96 -13.91
CA ALA A 197 -1.68 -8.11 -14.45
C ALA A 197 -0.57 -7.70 -15.43
N SER A 198 -0.83 -6.71 -16.29
CA SER A 198 0.15 -6.22 -17.28
C SER A 198 -0.25 -4.87 -17.90
N GLY A 199 0.60 -4.36 -18.80
CA GLY A 199 0.33 -3.16 -19.60
C GLY A 199 1.37 -2.06 -19.40
N THR A 200 1.24 -0.98 -20.17
CA THR A 200 1.98 0.28 -19.92
C THR A 200 1.00 1.31 -19.37
N ILE A 201 1.05 1.59 -18.07
CA ILE A 201 0.06 2.42 -17.38
C ILE A 201 0.71 3.71 -16.90
N THR A 202 0.08 4.84 -17.16
CA THR A 202 0.45 6.14 -16.60
C THR A 202 -0.77 6.73 -15.90
N ALA A 203 -0.69 6.91 -14.59
CA ALA A 203 -1.73 7.48 -13.74
C ALA A 203 -1.28 8.85 -13.22
N GLU A 204 -2.05 9.90 -13.54
CA GLU A 204 -1.85 11.26 -13.03
C GLU A 204 -3.11 11.64 -12.24
N ALA A 205 -3.00 11.84 -10.92
CA ALA A 205 -4.12 12.06 -10.03
C ALA A 205 -4.00 13.36 -9.24
N ALA A 206 -5.14 13.98 -8.95
CA ALA A 206 -5.24 15.12 -8.04
C ALA A 206 -5.18 14.68 -6.57
N ASP A 207 -5.67 13.48 -6.29
CA ASP A 207 -5.57 12.79 -5.00
C ASP A 207 -4.75 11.51 -5.17
N ASP A 208 -5.34 10.32 -5.04
CA ASP A 208 -4.60 9.05 -5.06
C ASP A 208 -4.39 8.53 -6.49
N GLY A 209 -3.21 7.94 -6.73
CA GLY A 209 -2.84 7.45 -8.04
C GLY A 209 -3.66 6.23 -8.47
N ILE A 210 -3.45 5.11 -7.77
CA ILE A 210 -4.13 3.84 -8.02
C ILE A 210 -4.61 3.28 -6.70
N ARG A 211 -5.92 3.10 -6.57
CA ARG A 211 -6.58 2.64 -5.36
C ARG A 211 -7.39 1.38 -5.63
N GLY A 212 -7.06 0.30 -4.93
CA GLY A 212 -7.97 -0.84 -4.77
C GLY A 212 -8.30 -0.95 -3.30
N LYS A 213 -9.53 -0.64 -2.91
CA LYS A 213 -9.91 -0.47 -1.51
C LYS A 213 -9.55 -1.72 -0.69
N ASP A 214 -9.97 -2.89 -1.17
CA ASP A 214 -9.74 -4.15 -0.47
C ASP A 214 -8.33 -4.68 -0.72
N TYR A 215 -7.82 -4.50 -1.92
CA TYR A 215 -6.43 -4.78 -2.23
C TYR A 215 -5.99 -4.14 -3.53
N LEU A 216 -4.69 -3.90 -3.62
CA LEU A 216 -4.01 -3.57 -4.86
C LEU A 216 -2.90 -4.58 -5.13
N VAL A 217 -3.07 -5.40 -6.17
CA VAL A 217 -2.09 -6.40 -6.60
C VAL A 217 -1.46 -6.00 -7.93
N VAL A 218 -0.14 -6.03 -8.00
CA VAL A 218 0.65 -5.76 -9.20
C VAL A 218 1.50 -6.98 -9.56
N ASP A 219 1.04 -7.75 -10.53
CA ASP A 219 1.77 -8.91 -11.04
C ASP A 219 2.78 -8.52 -12.12
N GLY A 220 2.54 -7.41 -12.83
CA GLY A 220 3.32 -7.07 -14.01
C GLY A 220 3.05 -5.68 -14.58
N GLY A 221 3.66 -5.44 -15.75
CA GLY A 221 3.53 -4.19 -16.50
C GLY A 221 4.63 -3.15 -16.22
N THR A 222 4.51 -2.00 -16.88
CA THR A 222 5.29 -0.79 -16.64
C THR A 222 4.33 0.30 -16.20
N ILE A 223 4.42 0.71 -14.94
CA ILE A 223 3.45 1.57 -14.28
C ILE A 223 4.17 2.83 -13.81
N THR A 224 3.64 4.00 -14.15
CA THR A 224 4.11 5.31 -13.68
C THR A 224 2.96 6.04 -13.04
N VAL A 225 3.14 6.49 -11.79
CA VAL A 225 2.11 7.17 -11.00
C VAL A 225 2.64 8.52 -10.55
N THR A 226 1.83 9.57 -10.73
CA THR A 226 2.02 10.89 -10.14
C THR A 226 0.75 11.28 -9.40
N ALA A 227 0.82 11.41 -8.08
CA ALA A 227 -0.33 11.61 -7.21
C ALA A 227 -0.20 12.90 -6.38
N GLY A 228 -1.33 13.57 -6.17
CA GLY A 228 -1.44 14.69 -5.25
C GLY A 228 -1.67 14.27 -3.80
N GLY A 229 -2.20 13.07 -3.59
CA GLY A 229 -2.23 12.29 -2.36
C GLY A 229 -1.23 11.14 -2.46
N ASP A 230 -1.70 9.92 -2.19
CA ASP A 230 -0.90 8.71 -2.13
C ASP A 230 -0.71 8.08 -3.52
N GLY A 231 0.43 7.45 -3.75
CA GLY A 231 0.71 6.83 -5.04
C GLY A 231 -0.13 5.57 -5.27
N LEU A 232 0.05 4.59 -4.39
CA LEU A 232 -0.62 3.29 -4.40
C LEU A 232 -1.38 3.14 -3.09
N LYS A 233 -2.64 2.68 -3.14
CA LYS A 233 -3.48 2.64 -1.96
C LYS A 233 -4.36 1.41 -1.87
N ALA A 234 -4.43 0.85 -0.66
CA ALA A 234 -5.47 -0.06 -0.22
C ALA A 234 -5.85 0.32 1.21
N ASP A 235 -7.08 0.74 1.42
CA ASP A 235 -7.51 1.45 2.63
C ASP A 235 -8.73 0.81 3.32
N ASN A 236 -9.05 -0.44 2.97
CA ASN A 236 -9.99 -1.22 3.76
C ASN A 236 -9.37 -1.58 5.11
N ALA A 237 -9.86 -0.95 6.17
CA ALA A 237 -9.50 -1.26 7.56
C ALA A 237 -10.65 -1.91 8.35
N ASP A 238 -11.79 -2.16 7.70
CA ASP A 238 -12.98 -2.77 8.30
C ASP A 238 -12.84 -4.31 8.35
N GLU A 239 -12.20 -4.90 7.34
CA GLU A 239 -11.85 -6.31 7.24
C GLU A 239 -10.35 -6.55 7.48
N ALA A 240 -10.01 -7.53 8.33
CA ALA A 240 -8.62 -7.75 8.77
C ALA A 240 -7.72 -8.44 7.73
N ASP A 241 -8.34 -9.08 6.74
CA ASP A 241 -7.70 -9.78 5.61
C ASP A 241 -7.69 -8.94 4.32
N ALA A 242 -8.32 -7.76 4.34
CA ALA A 242 -8.30 -6.78 3.25
C ALA A 242 -7.34 -5.61 3.57
N GLY A 243 -7.32 -4.58 2.73
CA GLY A 243 -6.50 -3.37 2.88
C GLY A 243 -5.03 -3.55 2.51
N TYR A 244 -4.68 -4.54 1.69
CA TYR A 244 -3.29 -4.89 1.42
C TYR A 244 -2.81 -4.44 0.02
N ILE A 245 -1.50 -4.21 -0.09
CA ILE A 245 -0.81 -3.96 -1.35
C ILE A 245 0.21 -5.08 -1.60
N ALA A 246 0.15 -5.71 -2.77
CA ALA A 246 1.12 -6.72 -3.19
C ALA A 246 1.80 -6.35 -4.52
N VAL A 247 3.13 -6.40 -4.56
CA VAL A 247 3.93 -6.20 -5.77
C VAL A 247 4.74 -7.46 -6.04
N ALA A 248 4.25 -8.27 -6.98
CA ALA A 248 4.88 -9.51 -7.40
C ALA A 248 5.79 -9.35 -8.62
N GLY A 249 5.56 -8.32 -9.45
CA GLY A 249 6.35 -8.10 -10.66
C GLY A 249 6.25 -6.70 -11.25
N GLY A 250 6.65 -6.59 -12.51
CA GLY A 250 6.61 -5.33 -13.26
C GLY A 250 7.71 -4.32 -12.92
N THR A 251 7.55 -3.11 -13.46
CA THR A 251 8.35 -1.92 -13.15
C THR A 251 7.40 -0.80 -12.76
N VAL A 252 7.41 -0.42 -11.48
CA VAL A 252 6.51 0.56 -10.89
C VAL A 252 7.33 1.78 -10.45
N THR A 253 6.97 2.96 -10.94
CA THR A 253 7.55 4.24 -10.54
C THR A 253 6.47 5.14 -9.98
N VAL A 254 6.64 5.61 -8.75
CA VAL A 254 5.67 6.41 -8.03
C VAL A 254 6.29 7.74 -7.62
N THR A 255 5.57 8.83 -7.84
CA THR A 255 5.84 10.14 -7.26
C THR A 255 4.57 10.64 -6.60
N ALA A 256 4.56 10.67 -5.27
CA ALA A 256 3.42 11.06 -4.46
C ALA A 256 3.76 12.28 -3.62
N LYS A 257 2.77 13.15 -3.37
CA LYS A 257 2.92 14.19 -2.34
C LYS A 257 2.59 13.66 -0.96
N GLY A 258 1.71 12.67 -0.85
CA GLY A 258 1.49 11.86 0.34
C GLY A 258 2.46 10.69 0.42
N ASP A 259 1.95 9.55 0.86
CA ASP A 259 2.69 8.31 0.95
C ASP A 259 2.92 7.72 -0.45
N GLY A 260 4.05 7.06 -0.65
CA GLY A 260 4.31 6.37 -1.91
C GLY A 260 3.38 5.17 -2.12
N ALA A 261 3.26 4.35 -1.07
CA ALA A 261 2.28 3.29 -0.96
C ALA A 261 1.72 3.28 0.48
N ASP A 262 0.39 3.33 0.61
CA ASP A 262 -0.33 3.28 1.89
C ASP A 262 -1.26 2.06 1.91
N ALA A 263 -0.90 1.05 2.70
CA ALA A 263 -1.71 -0.13 2.95
C ALA A 263 -2.27 -0.09 4.37
N ALA A 264 -3.59 -0.22 4.51
CA ALA A 264 -4.26 -0.31 5.80
C ALA A 264 -3.78 -1.52 6.61
N THR A 265 -3.44 -2.63 5.94
CA THR A 265 -2.91 -3.83 6.58
C THR A 265 -1.48 -4.10 6.12
N ASP A 266 -1.30 -4.88 5.07
CA ASP A 266 0.00 -5.42 4.67
C ASP A 266 0.51 -4.82 3.37
N LEU A 267 1.81 -4.62 3.30
CA LEU A 267 2.53 -4.28 2.08
C LEU A 267 3.57 -5.34 1.79
N VAL A 268 3.39 -6.09 0.71
CA VAL A 268 4.20 -7.24 0.37
C VAL A 268 4.88 -7.06 -0.99
N VAL A 269 6.21 -7.19 -1.04
CA VAL A 269 6.99 -7.16 -2.29
C VAL A 269 7.74 -8.48 -2.46
N THR A 270 7.38 -9.23 -3.49
CA THR A 270 8.00 -10.53 -3.82
C THR A 270 8.82 -10.49 -5.11
N GLY A 271 8.68 -9.43 -5.91
CA GLY A 271 9.43 -9.29 -7.17
C GLY A 271 9.31 -7.91 -7.81
N GLY A 272 9.73 -7.82 -9.07
CA GLY A 272 9.67 -6.58 -9.86
C GLY A 272 10.69 -5.51 -9.49
N THR A 273 10.46 -4.29 -9.99
CA THR A 273 11.18 -3.07 -9.62
C THR A 273 10.18 -2.04 -9.11
N LEU A 274 10.37 -1.54 -7.89
CA LEU A 274 9.56 -0.50 -7.27
C LEU A 274 10.44 0.72 -6.97
N THR A 275 10.16 1.86 -7.59
CA THR A 275 10.84 3.13 -7.32
C THR A 275 9.84 4.14 -6.81
N VAL A 276 10.08 4.72 -5.64
CA VAL A 276 9.14 5.60 -4.96
C VAL A 276 9.83 6.89 -4.55
N THR A 277 9.19 8.02 -4.85
CA THR A 277 9.48 9.32 -4.26
C THR A 277 8.23 9.85 -3.57
N ALA A 278 8.29 10.03 -2.25
CA ALA A 278 7.18 10.49 -1.40
C ALA A 278 7.53 11.83 -0.75
N GLY A 279 6.54 12.74 -0.64
CA GLY A 279 6.71 14.06 -0.03
C GLY A 279 7.82 14.94 -0.61
N GLY A 280 8.29 14.65 -1.83
CA GLY A 280 9.42 15.35 -2.46
C GLY A 280 10.81 14.81 -2.11
N GLY A 281 10.88 13.71 -1.34
CA GLY A 281 12.11 12.99 -1.02
C GLY A 281 12.84 13.51 0.22
N SER A 282 13.90 12.80 0.61
CA SER A 282 14.69 12.97 1.85
C SER A 282 15.41 14.31 2.02
N GLY A 283 15.44 15.12 0.95
CA GLY A 283 15.91 16.51 1.00
C GLY A 283 14.84 17.52 1.42
N VAL A 284 13.59 17.09 1.57
CA VAL A 284 12.43 17.92 1.93
C VAL A 284 11.99 17.55 3.34
N ALA A 285 11.67 18.55 4.17
CA ALA A 285 11.13 18.30 5.50
C ALA A 285 9.64 17.95 5.40
N PRO A 286 9.16 16.94 6.15
CA PRO A 286 7.74 16.59 6.16
C PRO A 286 6.91 17.70 6.80
N THR A 287 5.61 17.72 6.52
CA THR A 287 4.64 18.59 7.21
C THR A 287 3.74 17.77 8.10
N ASP A 288 3.29 18.32 9.23
CA ASP A 288 2.48 17.61 10.23
C ASP A 288 1.07 17.20 9.74
N GLU A 289 0.69 17.63 8.52
CA GLU A 289 -0.66 17.48 7.97
C GLU A 289 -0.82 16.26 7.04
N THR A 290 0.28 15.67 6.56
CA THR A 290 0.23 14.62 5.54
C THR A 290 1.38 13.66 5.75
N SER A 291 1.07 12.36 5.84
CA SER A 291 2.11 11.32 5.88
C SER A 291 2.86 11.32 4.54
N THR A 292 4.18 11.12 4.59
CA THR A 292 5.04 11.19 3.39
C THR A 292 6.06 10.06 3.35
N LYS A 293 5.66 8.90 3.87
CA LYS A 293 6.45 7.68 3.95
C LYS A 293 6.55 7.06 2.57
N ALA A 294 7.67 6.42 2.23
CA ALA A 294 7.75 5.77 0.92
C ALA A 294 6.85 4.54 0.88
N LEU A 295 6.98 3.64 1.86
CA LEU A 295 6.13 2.47 2.06
C LEU A 295 5.55 2.49 3.47
N LYS A 296 4.23 2.40 3.59
CA LYS A 296 3.51 2.39 4.87
C LYS A 296 2.54 1.22 4.92
N ALA A 297 2.55 0.50 6.04
CA ALA A 297 1.69 -0.66 6.29
C ALA A 297 1.18 -0.67 7.73
N GLY A 298 -0.13 -0.76 7.94
CA GLY A 298 -0.71 -0.81 9.29
C GLY A 298 -0.41 -2.10 10.07
N VAL A 299 0.03 -3.19 9.41
CA VAL A 299 0.32 -4.48 10.05
C VAL A 299 1.72 -4.98 9.71
N ALA A 300 2.00 -5.31 8.44
CA ALA A 300 3.33 -5.78 8.07
C ALA A 300 3.81 -5.23 6.72
N ALA A 301 5.06 -4.74 6.69
CA ALA A 301 5.78 -4.53 5.45
C ALA A 301 6.78 -5.68 5.23
N VAL A 302 6.59 -6.49 4.19
CA VAL A 302 7.40 -7.68 3.90
C VAL A 302 8.02 -7.58 2.51
N LEU A 303 9.35 -7.46 2.45
CA LEU A 303 10.10 -7.35 1.19
C LEU A 303 11.01 -8.59 1.03
N GLU A 304 10.53 -9.59 0.30
CA GLU A 304 11.22 -10.87 0.07
C GLU A 304 11.87 -10.99 -1.32
N GLY A 305 11.58 -10.08 -2.24
CA GLY A 305 12.21 -10.07 -3.56
C GLY A 305 12.14 -8.73 -4.27
N GLY A 306 12.64 -8.69 -5.50
CA GLY A 306 12.65 -7.49 -6.34
C GLY A 306 13.74 -6.47 -5.99
N THR A 307 13.72 -5.35 -6.73
CA THR A 307 14.56 -4.18 -6.50
C THR A 307 13.70 -3.00 -6.06
N VAL A 308 13.95 -2.46 -4.87
CA VAL A 308 13.16 -1.41 -4.26
C VAL A 308 14.03 -0.18 -4.02
N LYS A 309 13.64 0.97 -4.55
CA LYS A 309 14.34 2.24 -4.37
C LYS A 309 13.39 3.29 -3.80
N LEU A 310 13.74 3.83 -2.64
CA LEU A 310 12.86 4.69 -1.84
C LEU A 310 13.56 6.02 -1.56
N ASP A 311 12.84 7.11 -1.75
CA ASP A 311 13.26 8.46 -1.37
C ASP A 311 12.06 9.22 -0.77
N SER A 312 12.03 9.41 0.54
CA SER A 312 10.88 9.99 1.26
C SER A 312 11.31 11.11 2.20
N SER A 313 10.45 12.10 2.42
CA SER A 313 10.66 13.14 3.43
C SER A 313 10.44 12.63 4.86
N ASP A 314 9.64 11.58 5.02
CA ASP A 314 9.44 10.81 6.25
C ASP A 314 10.09 9.42 6.07
N ASP A 315 9.73 8.42 6.87
CA ASP A 315 10.27 7.06 6.82
C ASP A 315 10.29 6.44 5.42
N ALA A 316 11.38 5.76 5.07
CA ALA A 316 11.40 5.01 3.81
C ALA A 316 10.55 3.74 3.89
N ILE A 317 10.62 2.98 4.98
CA ILE A 317 9.74 1.84 5.23
C ILE A 317 9.18 1.97 6.64
N ASN A 318 7.86 2.00 6.76
CA ASN A 318 7.19 2.12 8.04
C ASN A 318 6.12 1.04 8.20
N SER A 319 6.03 0.48 9.40
CA SER A 319 4.86 -0.30 9.80
C SER A 319 4.49 -0.10 11.25
N ASP A 320 3.18 -0.05 11.51
CA ASP A 320 2.61 0.04 12.86
C ASP A 320 2.74 -1.27 13.66
N ALA A 321 3.24 -2.36 13.05
CA ALA A 321 3.63 -3.55 13.81
C ALA A 321 4.97 -4.16 13.37
N ALA A 322 5.12 -4.63 12.13
CA ALA A 322 6.33 -5.35 11.74
C ALA A 322 6.88 -5.02 10.36
N VAL A 323 8.21 -5.04 10.26
CA VAL A 323 8.93 -5.03 8.99
C VAL A 323 9.78 -6.29 8.87
N ARG A 324 9.73 -6.95 7.71
CA ARG A 324 10.66 -8.03 7.35
C ARG A 324 11.32 -7.75 6.00
N LEU A 325 12.65 -7.79 6.00
CA LEU A 325 13.47 -7.82 4.79
C LEU A 325 14.07 -9.23 4.65
N GLY A 326 13.53 -9.97 3.67
CA GLY A 326 13.78 -11.41 3.51
C GLY A 326 14.35 -11.83 2.15
N GLY A 327 14.80 -10.88 1.32
CA GLY A 327 15.44 -11.21 0.05
C GLY A 327 15.50 -10.08 -0.98
N ALA A 328 14.74 -9.00 -0.79
CA ALA A 328 14.77 -7.85 -1.68
C ALA A 328 16.13 -7.13 -1.70
N THR A 329 16.41 -6.41 -2.81
CA THR A 329 17.50 -5.41 -2.90
C THR A 329 16.89 -4.04 -2.67
N VAL A 330 17.13 -3.43 -1.51
CA VAL A 330 16.55 -2.17 -1.08
C VAL A 330 17.61 -1.07 -1.01
N THR A 331 17.35 0.06 -1.66
CA THR A 331 18.08 1.31 -1.44
C THR A 331 17.11 2.36 -0.91
N ALA A 332 17.41 2.93 0.26
CA ALA A 332 16.55 3.88 0.93
C ALA A 332 17.27 5.20 1.20
N ALA A 333 16.55 6.30 1.02
CA ALA A 333 16.89 7.61 1.55
C ALA A 333 15.64 8.17 2.23
N SER A 334 15.77 8.60 3.47
CA SER A 334 14.67 9.06 4.31
C SER A 334 15.01 10.39 4.96
N GLY A 335 14.02 11.26 5.13
CA GLY A 335 14.15 12.46 5.95
C GLY A 335 14.05 12.18 7.45
N ASP A 336 13.39 11.07 7.81
CA ASP A 336 13.34 10.48 9.16
C ASP A 336 13.99 9.09 9.13
N ASP A 337 13.29 7.99 9.45
CA ASP A 337 13.97 6.70 9.60
C ASP A 337 14.17 5.95 8.29
N GLY A 338 15.27 5.21 8.20
CA GLY A 338 15.49 4.28 7.10
C GLY A 338 14.43 3.17 7.10
N VAL A 339 14.23 2.55 8.26
CA VAL A 339 13.16 1.56 8.48
C VAL A 339 12.63 1.73 9.90
N HIS A 340 11.33 1.95 10.04
CA HIS A 340 10.61 2.04 11.30
C HIS A 340 9.60 0.89 11.41
N ALA A 341 9.62 0.16 12.52
CA ALA A 341 8.61 -0.84 12.85
C ALA A 341 8.28 -0.79 14.35
N GLU A 342 7.04 -0.49 14.73
CA GLU A 342 6.69 -0.31 16.15
C GLU A 342 7.07 -1.54 17.01
N ALA A 343 6.75 -2.76 16.56
CA ALA A 343 6.93 -3.97 17.37
C ALA A 343 8.16 -4.81 16.99
N LYS A 344 8.39 -5.07 15.69
CA LYS A 344 9.45 -5.99 15.27
C LYS A 344 10.01 -5.69 13.88
N LEU A 345 11.34 -5.56 13.80
CA LEU A 345 12.07 -5.48 12.55
C LEU A 345 12.97 -6.73 12.39
N VAL A 346 12.85 -7.40 11.25
CA VAL A 346 13.67 -8.57 10.90
C VAL A 346 14.39 -8.34 9.58
N VAL A 347 15.71 -8.55 9.58
CA VAL A 347 16.51 -8.69 8.35
C VAL A 347 17.15 -10.07 8.36
N ASP A 348 16.75 -10.93 7.44
CA ASP A 348 17.24 -12.32 7.37
C ASP A 348 17.86 -12.70 6.01
N ALA A 349 17.61 -11.92 4.96
CA ALA A 349 18.25 -12.06 3.65
C ALA A 349 18.13 -10.76 2.82
N GLY A 350 18.73 -10.75 1.62
CA GLY A 350 18.74 -9.59 0.72
C GLY A 350 19.80 -8.55 1.05
N SER A 351 19.62 -7.33 0.55
CA SER A 351 20.51 -6.20 0.85
C SER A 351 19.70 -4.95 1.15
N LEU A 352 20.07 -4.22 2.20
CA LEU A 352 19.53 -2.93 2.58
C LEU A 352 20.66 -1.89 2.59
N ASP A 353 20.56 -0.89 1.73
CA ASP A 353 21.47 0.26 1.68
C ASP A 353 20.70 1.54 2.03
N ILE A 354 20.81 1.96 3.30
CA ILE A 354 20.25 3.23 3.78
C ILE A 354 21.30 4.31 3.57
N THR A 355 21.04 5.20 2.63
CA THR A 355 21.98 6.23 2.16
C THR A 355 21.85 7.57 2.88
N ASN A 356 20.70 7.81 3.51
CA ASN A 356 20.44 8.95 4.40
C ASN A 356 19.22 8.61 5.28
N SER A 357 19.30 8.96 6.56
CA SER A 357 18.21 8.83 7.55
C SER A 357 18.54 9.65 8.80
N ASN A 358 17.54 9.91 9.64
CA ASN A 358 17.71 10.31 11.02
C ASN A 358 18.20 9.11 11.83
N GLU A 359 17.39 8.06 11.98
CA GLU A 359 17.81 6.75 12.46
C GLU A 359 17.84 5.70 11.34
N GLY A 360 18.79 4.78 11.39
CA GLY A 360 18.87 3.73 10.37
C GLY A 360 17.73 2.72 10.46
N LEU A 361 17.69 1.98 11.57
CA LEU A 361 16.67 0.98 11.88
C LEU A 361 16.07 1.28 13.25
N GLU A 362 14.77 1.55 13.32
CA GLU A 362 14.04 1.73 14.58
C GLU A 362 13.00 0.62 14.78
N SER A 363 13.03 -0.03 15.94
CA SER A 363 11.96 -0.93 16.39
C SER A 363 12.07 -1.31 17.86
N ALA A 364 10.98 -1.72 18.50
CA ALA A 364 11.05 -2.36 19.82
C ALA A 364 11.93 -3.63 19.84
N ALA A 365 11.97 -4.39 18.74
CA ALA A 365 12.77 -5.61 18.63
C ALA A 365 13.39 -5.73 17.25
N ILE A 366 14.72 -5.68 17.19
CA ILE A 366 15.49 -5.78 15.95
C ILE A 366 16.22 -7.12 15.90
N VAL A 367 16.01 -7.88 14.82
CA VAL A 367 16.67 -9.16 14.55
C VAL A 367 17.40 -9.09 13.22
N LEU A 368 18.74 -9.07 13.27
CA LEU A 368 19.60 -9.17 12.09
C LEU A 368 20.22 -10.57 12.06
N SER A 369 19.70 -11.46 11.21
CA SER A 369 20.11 -12.87 11.14
C SER A 369 20.75 -13.27 9.81
N GLY A 370 20.68 -12.39 8.81
CA GLY A 370 21.32 -12.52 7.50
C GLY A 370 21.22 -11.24 6.68
N GLY A 371 21.50 -11.35 5.38
CA GLY A 371 21.55 -10.21 4.45
C GLY A 371 22.79 -9.32 4.61
N GLU A 372 22.84 -8.26 3.80
CA GLU A 372 23.83 -7.18 3.90
C GLU A 372 23.11 -5.87 4.26
N VAL A 373 23.58 -5.17 5.31
CA VAL A 373 22.98 -3.92 5.78
C VAL A 373 24.05 -2.84 5.86
N ASN A 374 23.89 -1.79 5.05
CA ASN A 374 24.73 -0.60 5.04
C ASN A 374 23.88 0.60 5.48
N ILE A 375 24.37 1.39 6.44
CA ILE A 375 23.58 2.47 7.07
C ILE A 375 24.41 3.75 7.12
N VAL A 376 23.80 4.81 6.62
CA VAL A 376 24.19 6.20 6.83
C VAL A 376 23.03 6.91 7.52
N SER A 377 23.22 7.20 8.81
CA SER A 377 22.25 7.89 9.67
C SER A 377 22.86 9.15 10.30
N ARG A 378 22.01 10.08 10.73
CA ARG A 378 22.43 11.33 11.40
C ARG A 378 22.50 11.17 12.92
N ASP A 379 21.65 10.32 13.47
CA ASP A 379 21.66 9.90 14.87
C ASP A 379 22.07 8.43 14.98
N ASP A 380 21.23 7.56 15.54
CA ASP A 380 21.55 6.16 15.75
C ASP A 380 21.46 5.34 14.46
N GLY A 381 22.43 4.45 14.25
CA GLY A 381 22.33 3.49 13.14
C GLY A 381 21.27 2.42 13.39
N ILE A 382 21.08 2.03 14.65
CA ILE A 382 20.12 1.02 15.09
C ILE A 382 19.57 1.45 16.44
N ASN A 383 18.28 1.80 16.51
CA ASN A 383 17.55 2.14 17.72
C ASN A 383 16.58 1.01 18.08
N ALA A 384 16.89 0.30 19.16
CA ALA A 384 16.04 -0.78 19.69
C ALA A 384 15.22 -0.36 20.94
N ALA A 385 14.95 0.93 21.10
CA ALA A 385 14.35 1.51 22.31
C ALA A 385 12.88 1.92 22.17
N GLY A 386 12.31 1.89 20.96
CA GLY A 386 10.96 2.40 20.63
C GLY A 386 9.78 1.67 21.27
N GLY A 387 9.98 0.47 21.85
CA GLY A 387 8.87 -0.28 22.45
C GLY A 387 8.27 0.40 23.66
N THR A 388 6.95 0.65 23.64
CA THR A 388 6.20 0.98 24.85
C THR A 388 6.52 -0.05 25.94
N GLY A 389 7.23 0.42 26.98
CA GLY A 389 7.83 -0.42 28.01
C GLY A 389 6.79 -1.22 28.81
N GLY A 390 6.37 -2.36 28.29
CA GLY A 390 5.78 -3.46 29.06
C GLY A 390 6.86 -4.03 29.96
N GLY A 391 7.05 -3.40 31.12
CA GLY A 391 8.10 -3.72 32.07
C GLY A 391 8.27 -5.23 32.22
N VAL A 392 9.49 -5.71 31.96
CA VAL A 392 9.87 -7.10 32.20
C VAL A 392 9.58 -7.39 33.66
N ALA A 393 8.46 -8.06 33.93
CA ALA A 393 8.18 -8.63 35.22
C ALA A 393 9.29 -9.66 35.44
N ARG A 394 10.36 -9.23 36.14
CA ARG A 394 11.38 -10.11 36.68
C ARG A 394 10.62 -11.19 37.43
N ARG A 395 10.51 -12.39 36.85
CA ARG A 395 10.02 -13.56 37.56
C ARG A 395 10.98 -13.76 38.72
N ALA A 396 10.58 -13.27 39.88
CA ALA A 396 11.19 -13.64 41.13
C ALA A 396 11.20 -15.17 41.16
N ALA A 397 12.40 -15.76 41.20
CA ALA A 397 12.56 -17.17 41.40
C ALA A 397 11.95 -17.51 42.77
N VAL A 398 10.68 -17.93 42.78
CA VAL A 398 10.07 -18.52 43.96
C VAL A 398 10.66 -19.91 44.09
N GLY A 399 11.77 -19.99 44.83
CA GLY A 399 12.34 -21.24 45.28
C GLY A 399 11.30 -22.03 46.07
N ARG A 400 10.80 -23.11 45.47
CA ARG A 400 10.17 -24.21 46.19
C ARG A 400 11.02 -25.47 45.99
N ALA A 401 12.09 -25.57 46.77
CA ALA A 401 12.76 -26.83 47.01
C ALA A 401 12.20 -27.44 48.31
N ALA A 402 11.22 -28.32 48.17
CA ALA A 402 10.82 -29.25 49.23
C ALA A 402 11.00 -30.67 48.71
N ALA A 403 12.19 -31.22 48.88
CA ALA A 403 12.46 -32.64 48.70
C ALA A 403 13.46 -33.13 49.76
N ARG A 404 12.89 -33.39 50.94
CA ARG A 404 13.08 -34.59 51.78
C ARG A 404 14.48 -35.25 51.79
N ARG A 405 15.16 -35.09 52.93
CA ARG A 405 16.28 -35.91 53.43
C ARG A 405 16.00 -37.42 53.28
N SER A 406 16.92 -38.15 52.67
CA SER A 406 17.36 -39.45 53.19
C SER A 406 18.86 -39.59 52.94
N GLY A 407 19.63 -39.74 54.02
CA GLY A 407 21.07 -39.86 53.94
C GLY A 407 21.52 -41.27 53.56
N THR A 408 22.72 -41.35 52.98
CA THR A 408 23.68 -42.44 53.19
C THR A 408 25.07 -41.92 52.87
N THR A 409 25.99 -42.17 53.80
CA THR A 409 27.41 -41.86 53.81
C THR A 409 28.22 -42.89 53.01
N ARG A 410 29.29 -42.45 52.31
CA ARG A 410 30.57 -43.13 51.97
C ARG A 410 31.30 -42.30 50.90
N SER A 411 32.34 -41.54 51.25
CA SER A 411 33.78 -41.90 51.38
C SER A 411 34.59 -41.39 50.17
N PRO A 412 35.69 -40.63 50.36
CA PRO A 412 36.43 -39.98 49.29
C PRO A 412 37.48 -40.90 48.63
N CYS A 413 37.71 -40.67 47.34
CA CYS A 413 38.77 -41.29 46.54
C CYS A 413 40.13 -40.61 46.84
N PRO A 414 41.24 -41.35 47.03
CA PRO A 414 42.55 -40.76 47.29
C PRO A 414 43.27 -40.38 46.00
N ALA A 415 44.00 -39.25 46.06
CA ALA A 415 45.00 -38.86 45.07
C ALA A 415 46.28 -39.70 45.23
N GLY A 416 46.92 -40.01 44.11
CA GLY A 416 48.24 -40.66 44.01
C GLY A 416 48.88 -40.41 42.64
N PRO A 417 50.22 -40.49 42.53
CA PRO A 417 51.02 -39.34 42.12
C PRO A 417 51.77 -39.52 40.78
N TRP A 418 52.11 -38.38 40.16
CA TRP A 418 53.43 -38.07 39.58
C TRP A 418 53.71 -36.58 39.81
#